data_AF-A0A0F9G753-F1
#
_entry.id   AF-A0A0F9G753-F1
#
_cell.length_a   1.000
_cell.length_b   1.000
_cell.length_c   1.000
_cell.angle_alpha   90.00
_cell.angle_beta   90.00
_cell.angle_gamma   90.00
#
_symmetry.space_group_name_H-M   'P 1'
#
loop_
_entity.id
_entity.type
_entity.pdbx_description
1 polymer ?
#
loop_
_entity_poly.entity_id
_entity_poly.type
_entity_poly.pdbx_seq_one_letter_code
_entity_poly.pdbx_strand_id
1 'polypeptide(L)'
;MPKSQTANPRKSKNPATKPAPRPGGAPTPLPFLIQVDTREKKPYELVGHKTIVVGLRTGDYGIGEYYGEVAIERKSWSDFYGCLAKGRGRFEDELARLSRIPHSHVVIEAGFDDLAAWFIRKAPGGRRVRSKVPPAVAIGSIISWSNKFRVPIWLCGDRKRAEWWTVKLLSDAWRQLERDRKLSEKATKSSLVVICTKEAKQWGT
;
A
#
# COMPACT_ATOMS: atom_id res chain seq x y z
N MET A 1 -41.59 8.63 -48.25
CA MET A 1 -41.58 9.29 -46.92
C MET A 1 -41.80 8.21 -45.85
N PRO A 2 -40.98 8.17 -44.79
CA PRO A 2 -40.43 6.91 -44.27
C PRO A 2 -41.29 6.22 -43.19
N LYS A 3 -41.27 4.89 -43.22
CA LYS A 3 -41.79 4.00 -42.18
C LYS A 3 -40.92 4.14 -40.93
N SER A 4 -41.53 4.50 -39.80
CA SER A 4 -40.86 4.61 -38.51
C SER A 4 -40.42 3.22 -38.02
N GLN A 5 -39.22 3.19 -37.48
CA GLN A 5 -38.44 2.00 -37.19
C GLN A 5 -38.99 1.24 -35.98
N THR A 6 -39.03 -0.08 -36.13
CA THR A 6 -39.23 -1.06 -35.08
C THR A 6 -38.09 -1.00 -34.05
N ALA A 7 -38.42 -0.71 -32.80
CA ALA A 7 -37.50 -0.81 -31.68
C ALA A 7 -37.17 -2.29 -31.41
N ASN A 8 -35.90 -2.64 -31.55
CA ASN A 8 -35.35 -3.96 -31.25
C ASN A 8 -34.78 -3.94 -29.81
N PRO A 9 -35.32 -4.71 -28.84
CA PRO A 9 -34.77 -4.73 -27.50
C PRO A 9 -33.53 -5.63 -27.48
N ARG A 10 -32.34 -5.02 -27.54
CA ARG A 10 -31.10 -5.72 -27.21
C ARG A 10 -31.15 -6.12 -25.75
N LYS A 11 -31.37 -7.41 -25.49
CA LYS A 11 -31.15 -8.09 -24.21
C LYS A 11 -29.81 -7.65 -23.61
N SER A 12 -29.86 -6.80 -22.59
CA SER A 12 -28.71 -6.44 -21.77
C SER A 12 -28.30 -7.69 -20.99
N LYS A 13 -27.15 -8.27 -21.36
CA LYS A 13 -26.48 -9.32 -20.59
C LYS A 13 -26.08 -8.70 -19.24
N ASN A 14 -26.58 -9.27 -18.15
CA ASN A 14 -26.25 -8.92 -16.76
C ASN A 14 -24.75 -8.60 -16.60
N PRO A 15 -24.35 -7.41 -16.12
CA PRO A 15 -23.07 -7.29 -15.45
C PRO A 15 -23.24 -7.90 -14.07
N ALA A 16 -22.52 -8.99 -13.81
CA ALA A 16 -22.43 -9.63 -12.51
C ALA A 16 -22.26 -8.56 -11.42
N THR A 17 -23.27 -8.42 -10.56
CA THR A 17 -23.16 -7.65 -9.34
C THR A 17 -22.03 -8.26 -8.53
N LYS A 18 -20.90 -7.54 -8.39
CA LYS A 18 -19.88 -7.89 -7.40
C LYS A 18 -20.61 -8.04 -6.07
N PRO A 19 -20.49 -9.17 -5.37
CA PRO A 19 -21.17 -9.31 -4.09
C PRO A 19 -20.64 -8.23 -3.16
N ALA A 20 -21.55 -7.50 -2.52
CA ALA A 20 -21.21 -6.58 -1.45
C ALA A 20 -20.38 -7.34 -0.40
N PRO A 21 -19.33 -6.74 0.19
CA PRO A 21 -18.58 -7.39 1.24
C PRO A 21 -19.52 -7.72 2.41
N ARG A 22 -19.58 -9.01 2.78
CA ARG A 22 -20.38 -9.48 3.92
C ARG A 22 -19.78 -8.90 5.20
N PRO A 23 -20.57 -8.27 6.09
CA PRO A 23 -20.10 -7.97 7.43
C PRO A 23 -20.05 -9.29 8.23
N GLY A 24 -18.85 -9.72 8.65
CA GLY A 24 -18.69 -10.79 9.65
C GLY A 24 -18.07 -12.12 9.21
N GLY A 25 -17.54 -12.25 7.98
CA GLY A 25 -16.74 -13.42 7.61
C GLY A 25 -15.30 -13.33 8.14
N ALA A 26 -14.73 -14.46 8.57
CA ALA A 26 -13.30 -14.53 8.89
C ALA A 26 -12.46 -14.00 7.71
N PRO A 27 -11.41 -13.20 7.96
CA PRO A 27 -10.61 -12.61 6.88
C PRO A 27 -10.05 -13.72 5.98
N THR A 28 -10.28 -13.59 4.67
CA THR A 28 -9.69 -14.52 3.70
C THR A 28 -8.17 -14.40 3.78
N PRO A 29 -7.43 -15.49 4.05
CA PRO A 29 -5.99 -15.44 4.13
C PRO A 29 -5.38 -14.96 2.82
N LEU A 30 -4.35 -14.11 2.93
CA LEU A 30 -3.57 -13.70 1.76
C LEU A 30 -2.78 -14.90 1.20
N PRO A 31 -2.57 -14.96 -0.12
CA PRO A 31 -1.88 -16.09 -0.75
C PRO A 31 -0.35 -16.07 -0.53
N PHE A 32 0.15 -15.17 0.32
CA PHE A 32 1.56 -14.90 0.53
C PHE A 32 1.89 -14.72 2.01
N LEU A 33 3.19 -14.74 2.32
CA LEU A 33 3.70 -14.53 3.66
C LEU A 33 3.95 -13.05 3.91
N ILE A 34 3.33 -12.48 4.96
CA ILE A 34 3.61 -11.10 5.36
C ILE A 34 4.90 -11.08 6.18
N GLN A 35 5.85 -10.27 5.76
CA GLN A 35 7.04 -9.99 6.55
C GLN A 35 6.76 -8.85 7.52
N VAL A 36 7.20 -8.99 8.77
CA VAL A 36 7.11 -7.97 9.82
C VAL A 36 8.52 -7.62 10.26
N ASP A 37 8.87 -6.34 10.25
CA ASP A 37 10.20 -5.88 10.64
C ASP A 37 10.49 -6.14 12.12
N THR A 38 11.68 -6.67 12.42
CA THR A 38 12.12 -6.95 13.79
C THR A 38 12.13 -5.75 14.74
N ARG A 39 12.21 -4.51 14.22
CA ARG A 39 12.25 -3.28 15.02
C ARG A 39 10.86 -2.74 15.34
N GLU A 40 9.81 -3.26 14.70
CA GLU A 40 8.43 -2.82 14.94
C GLU A 40 7.97 -3.30 16.33
N LYS A 41 7.86 -2.35 17.27
CA LYS A 41 7.56 -2.65 18.67
C LYS A 41 6.11 -3.00 18.94
N LYS A 42 5.19 -2.54 18.08
CA LYS A 42 3.75 -2.74 18.22
C LYS A 42 3.18 -3.19 16.88
N PRO A 43 3.59 -4.39 16.41
CA PRO A 43 3.13 -4.92 15.14
C PRO A 43 1.61 -5.08 15.17
N TYR A 44 0.99 -4.94 14.01
CA TYR A 44 -0.42 -5.27 13.81
C TYR A 44 -0.68 -6.75 14.14
N GLU A 45 -1.92 -7.07 14.50
CA GLU A 45 -2.27 -8.44 14.88
C GLU A 45 -2.29 -9.36 13.64
N LEU A 46 -2.65 -8.82 12.48
CA LEU A 46 -2.70 -9.48 11.18
C LEU A 46 -3.48 -10.81 11.23
N VAL A 47 -4.60 -10.79 11.97
CA VAL A 47 -5.39 -11.99 12.28
C VAL A 47 -5.83 -12.71 11.00
N GLY A 48 -5.53 -14.01 10.91
CA GLY A 48 -5.88 -14.84 9.76
C GLY A 48 -4.89 -14.77 8.60
N HIS A 49 -3.75 -14.10 8.77
CA HIS A 49 -2.67 -14.06 7.78
C HIS A 49 -1.42 -14.76 8.29
N LYS A 50 -0.66 -15.38 7.37
CA LYS A 50 0.63 -15.96 7.70
C LYS A 50 1.65 -14.83 7.81
N THR A 51 2.41 -14.81 8.91
CA THR A 51 3.42 -13.80 9.18
C THR A 51 4.78 -14.42 9.48
N ILE A 52 5.84 -13.68 9.21
CA ILE A 52 7.19 -13.99 9.66
C ILE A 52 7.88 -12.71 10.12
N VAL A 53 8.62 -12.79 11.23
CA VAL A 53 9.41 -11.66 11.75
C VAL A 53 10.80 -11.75 11.15
N VAL A 54 11.24 -10.69 10.45
CA VAL A 54 12.54 -10.64 9.75
C VAL A 54 13.13 -9.22 9.79
N GLY A 55 14.44 -9.09 9.60
CA GLY A 55 15.06 -7.78 9.44
C GLY A 55 14.78 -7.19 8.06
N LEU A 56 13.92 -6.19 7.96
CA LEU A 56 13.68 -5.48 6.70
C LEU A 56 14.68 -4.34 6.56
N ARG A 57 15.13 -4.08 5.34
CA ARG A 57 16.02 -2.94 5.05
C ARG A 57 15.30 -1.61 5.29
N THR A 58 14.01 -1.55 4.94
CA THR A 58 13.16 -0.35 4.99
C THR A 58 11.70 -0.79 5.17
N GLY A 59 10.92 -0.01 5.93
CA GLY A 59 9.51 -0.27 6.22
C GLY A 59 9.31 -1.29 7.35
N ASP A 60 8.06 -1.37 7.82
CA ASP A 60 7.64 -2.25 8.91
C ASP A 60 6.99 -3.54 8.41
N TYR A 61 6.41 -3.52 7.20
CA TYR A 61 5.78 -4.68 6.58
C TYR A 61 6.20 -4.87 5.13
N GLY A 62 6.30 -6.13 4.70
CA GLY A 62 6.63 -6.51 3.33
C GLY A 62 6.01 -7.84 2.92
N ILE A 63 6.46 -8.39 1.79
CA ILE A 63 5.99 -9.66 1.23
C ILE A 63 7.17 -10.62 1.06
N GLY A 64 7.02 -11.85 1.55
CA GLY A 64 8.08 -12.86 1.63
C GLY A 64 8.76 -13.15 0.29
N GLU A 65 7.97 -13.43 -0.74
CA GLU A 65 8.46 -13.75 -2.08
C GLU A 65 8.93 -12.54 -2.90
N TYR A 66 8.66 -11.32 -2.43
CA TYR A 66 8.96 -10.05 -3.13
C TYR A 66 9.81 -9.13 -2.24
N TYR A 67 10.89 -9.67 -1.70
CA TYR A 67 11.78 -8.97 -0.78
C TYR A 67 12.37 -7.71 -1.41
N GLY A 68 12.17 -6.57 -0.77
CA GLY A 68 12.67 -5.28 -1.26
C GLY A 68 11.84 -4.63 -2.36
N GLU A 69 10.76 -5.27 -2.82
CA GLU A 69 9.85 -4.69 -3.82
C GLU A 69 8.61 -4.05 -3.20
N VAL A 70 8.25 -4.47 -1.98
CA VAL A 70 7.10 -3.97 -1.22
C VAL A 70 7.52 -3.55 0.18
N ALA A 71 7.13 -2.34 0.58
CA ALA A 71 7.36 -1.83 1.93
C ALA A 71 6.22 -0.93 2.41
N ILE A 72 5.64 -1.28 3.56
CA ILE A 72 4.68 -0.44 4.26
C ILE A 72 5.32 0.08 5.55
N GLU A 73 5.42 1.39 5.67
CA GLU A 73 5.85 2.09 6.88
C GLU A 73 4.63 2.49 7.71
N ARG A 74 4.58 2.05 8.96
CA ARG A 74 3.52 2.37 9.90
C ARG A 74 3.96 3.53 10.79
N LYS A 75 3.09 4.54 10.91
CA LYS A 75 3.31 5.65 11.85
C LYS A 75 2.11 5.80 12.78
N SER A 76 2.35 5.76 14.09
CA SER A 76 1.31 6.13 15.05
C SER A 76 1.05 7.64 14.98
N TRP A 77 -0.11 8.07 15.48
CA TRP A 77 -0.44 9.49 15.47
C TRP A 77 0.57 10.37 16.23
N SER A 78 1.02 9.89 17.39
CA SER A 78 2.01 10.58 18.21
C SER A 78 3.37 10.63 17.52
N ASP A 79 3.80 9.53 16.90
CA ASP A 79 5.10 9.47 16.22
C ASP A 79 5.13 10.36 14.98
N PHE A 80 4.01 10.45 14.26
CA PHE A 80 3.86 11.37 13.13
C PHE A 80 4.05 12.83 13.54
N TYR A 81 3.45 13.29 14.65
CA TYR A 81 3.73 14.62 15.18
C TYR A 81 5.18 14.81 15.65
N GLY A 82 5.82 13.74 16.13
CA GLY A 82 7.25 13.72 16.39
C GLY A 82 8.07 14.04 15.13
N CYS A 83 7.66 13.49 13.98
CA CYS A 83 8.26 13.73 12.68
C CYS A 83 8.06 15.17 12.19
N LEU A 84 6.89 15.77 12.43
CA LEU A 84 6.64 17.16 12.05
C LEU A 84 7.45 18.18 12.85
N ALA A 85 7.88 17.82 14.06
CA ALA A 85 8.66 18.67 14.94
C ALA A 85 10.18 18.40 14.80
N LYS A 86 10.78 17.74 15.79
CA LYS A 86 12.24 17.51 15.83
C LYS A 86 12.69 16.32 14.98
N GLY A 87 11.76 15.44 14.58
CA GLY A 87 12.04 14.21 13.84
C GLY A 87 12.06 14.36 12.32
N ARG A 88 11.93 15.59 11.80
CA ARG A 88 11.70 15.83 10.36
C ARG A 88 12.77 15.23 9.46
N GLY A 89 14.04 15.53 9.72
CA GLY A 89 15.16 15.01 8.91
C GLY A 89 15.18 13.49 8.86
N ARG A 90 15.04 12.83 10.03
CA ARG A 90 14.98 11.36 10.11
C ARG A 90 13.83 10.77 9.31
N PHE A 91 12.64 11.38 9.37
CA PHE A 91 11.50 10.90 8.59
C PHE A 91 11.69 11.14 7.08
N GLU A 92 12.31 12.25 6.69
CA GLU A 92 12.66 12.47 5.28
C GLU A 92 13.69 11.45 4.78
N ASP A 93 14.64 11.00 5.62
CA ASP A 93 15.56 9.91 5.26
C ASP A 93 14.83 8.56 5.12
N GLU A 94 13.83 8.28 5.97
CA GLU A 94 12.95 7.12 5.83
C GLU A 94 12.19 7.16 4.50
N LEU A 95 11.56 8.30 4.18
CA LEU A 95 10.87 8.52 2.91
C LEU A 95 11.80 8.38 1.70
N ALA A 96 13.05 8.87 1.78
CA ALA A 96 14.05 8.73 0.73
C ALA A 96 14.49 7.27 0.49
N ARG A 97 14.46 6.42 1.53
CA ARG A 97 14.67 4.99 1.37
C ARG A 97 13.44 4.30 0.78
N LEU A 98 12.24 4.68 1.24
CA LEU A 98 10.98 4.15 0.72
C LEU A 98 10.78 4.49 -0.76
N SER A 99 11.16 5.69 -1.20
CA SER A 99 11.01 6.12 -2.60
C SER A 99 11.78 5.28 -3.62
N ARG A 100 12.69 4.41 -3.16
CA ARG A 100 13.44 3.47 -4.00
C ARG A 100 12.77 2.11 -4.12
N ILE A 101 11.67 1.90 -3.40
CA ILE A 101 10.91 0.65 -3.37
C ILE A 101 9.67 0.83 -4.25
N PRO A 102 9.47 -0.03 -5.29
CA PRO A 102 8.38 0.09 -6.25
C PRO A 102 6.98 0.23 -5.61
N HIS A 103 6.68 -0.61 -4.63
CA HIS A 103 5.42 -0.60 -3.91
C HIS A 103 5.64 -0.15 -2.46
N SER A 104 5.95 1.14 -2.29
CA SER A 104 6.11 1.76 -0.97
C SER A 104 4.92 2.61 -0.56
N HIS A 105 4.54 2.51 0.72
CA HIS A 105 3.47 3.33 1.29
C HIS A 105 3.76 3.67 2.75
N VAL A 106 3.25 4.82 3.20
CA VAL A 106 3.14 5.15 4.63
C VAL A 106 1.68 5.07 5.05
N VAL A 107 1.41 4.37 6.15
CA VAL A 107 0.09 4.34 6.80
C VAL A 107 0.18 5.05 8.15
N ILE A 108 -0.67 6.07 8.34
CA ILE A 108 -0.74 6.82 9.58
C ILE A 108 -2.02 6.40 10.32
N GLU A 109 -1.86 6.04 11.59
CA GLU A 109 -2.97 5.76 12.52
C GLU A 109 -3.64 7.06 12.98
N ALA A 110 -4.10 7.87 12.02
CA ALA A 110 -4.96 9.03 12.25
C ALA A 110 -5.84 9.31 11.02
N GLY A 111 -6.99 9.95 11.24
CA GLY A 111 -7.87 10.42 10.19
C GLY A 111 -7.59 11.87 9.77
N PHE A 112 -8.29 12.34 8.75
CA PHE A 112 -8.23 13.75 8.36
C PHE A 112 -8.73 14.68 9.46
N ASP A 113 -9.81 14.30 10.16
CA ASP A 113 -10.37 15.11 11.25
C ASP A 113 -9.38 15.28 12.42
N ASP A 114 -8.59 14.23 12.71
CA ASP A 114 -7.52 14.32 13.71
C ASP A 114 -6.49 15.38 13.30
N LEU A 115 -6.12 15.39 12.01
CA LEU A 115 -5.12 16.30 11.43
C LEU A 115 -5.63 17.74 11.30
N ALA A 116 -6.92 17.91 11.05
CA ALA A 116 -7.57 19.22 10.98
C ALA A 116 -7.72 19.88 12.36
N ALA A 117 -7.61 19.10 13.44
CA ALA A 117 -7.65 19.58 14.81
C ALA A 117 -6.24 19.80 15.40
N TRP A 118 -6.17 20.59 16.48
CA TRP A 118 -4.95 20.70 17.27
C TRP A 118 -4.63 19.37 17.95
N PHE A 119 -3.44 18.82 17.67
CA PHE A 119 -2.99 17.63 18.39
C PHE A 119 -2.76 17.92 19.86
N ILE A 120 -3.39 17.11 20.71
CA ILE A 120 -3.31 17.21 22.17
C ILE A 120 -2.81 15.87 22.72
N ARG A 121 -1.68 15.91 23.43
CA ARG A 121 -1.12 14.75 24.12
C ARG A 121 -1.31 14.84 25.62
N LYS A 122 -1.36 13.68 26.28
CA LYS A 122 -1.29 13.60 27.75
C LYS A 122 0.18 13.66 28.19
N ALA A 123 0.51 14.62 29.03
CA ALA A 123 1.81 14.74 29.69
C ALA A 123 1.82 14.01 31.05
N PRO A 124 2.99 13.77 31.66
CA PRO A 124 3.07 13.24 33.02
C PRO A 124 2.18 14.04 33.99
N GLY A 125 1.43 13.32 34.83
CA GLY A 125 0.40 13.90 35.72
C GLY A 125 -0.94 14.19 35.06
N GLY A 126 -1.21 13.63 33.87
CA GLY A 126 -2.53 13.70 33.21
C GLY A 126 -2.85 15.01 32.50
N ARG A 127 -1.95 16.00 32.56
CA ARG A 127 -2.14 17.32 31.91
C ARG A 127 -2.25 17.18 30.39
N ARG A 128 -3.22 17.86 29.79
CA ARG A 128 -3.38 17.94 28.33
C ARG A 128 -2.50 19.04 27.77
N VAL A 129 -1.59 18.69 26.87
CA VAL A 129 -0.65 19.62 26.25
C VAL A 129 -0.88 19.67 24.75
N ARG A 130 -1.09 20.88 24.23
CA ARG A 130 -1.25 21.14 22.80
C ARG A 130 0.11 21.10 22.08
N SER A 131 0.12 20.53 20.88
CA SER A 131 1.26 20.61 19.97
C SER A 131 1.60 22.06 19.61
N LYS A 132 2.88 22.34 19.36
CA LYS A 132 3.32 23.60 18.76
C LYS A 132 3.20 23.60 17.24
N VAL A 133 2.95 22.44 16.62
CA VAL A 133 2.76 22.29 15.18
C VAL A 133 1.30 22.59 14.84
N PRO A 134 1.02 23.63 14.03
CA PRO A 134 -0.34 23.93 13.58
C PRO A 134 -0.89 22.86 12.61
N PRO A 135 -2.21 22.62 12.59
CA PRO A 135 -2.86 21.71 11.64
C PRO A 135 -2.47 21.93 10.18
N ALA A 136 -2.46 23.19 9.72
CA ALA A 136 -2.09 23.55 8.35
C ALA A 136 -0.66 23.11 7.98
N VAL A 137 0.29 23.16 8.93
CA VAL A 137 1.68 22.71 8.71
C VAL A 137 1.75 21.19 8.59
N ALA A 138 0.92 20.49 9.37
CA ALA A 138 0.83 19.03 9.33
C ALA A 138 0.28 18.57 7.96
N ILE A 139 -0.83 19.17 7.52
CA ILE A 139 -1.44 18.93 6.19
C ILE A 139 -0.44 19.24 5.07
N GLY A 140 0.19 20.42 5.10
CA GLY A 140 1.16 20.84 4.10
C GLY A 140 2.37 19.90 4.03
N SER A 141 2.81 19.35 5.15
CA SER A 141 3.91 18.38 5.18
C SER A 141 3.54 17.06 4.51
N ILE A 142 2.32 16.53 4.73
CA ILE A 142 1.85 15.31 4.04
C ILE A 142 1.85 15.52 2.52
N ILE A 143 1.27 16.63 2.05
CA ILE A 143 1.20 16.96 0.62
C ILE A 143 2.62 17.09 0.04
N SER A 144 3.47 17.89 0.71
CA SER A 144 4.84 18.15 0.27
C SER A 144 5.65 16.85 0.20
N TRP A 145 5.61 16.02 1.24
CA TRP A 145 6.34 14.76 1.27
C TRP A 145 5.83 13.75 0.25
N SER A 146 4.50 13.62 0.09
CA SER A 146 3.92 12.72 -0.92
C SER A 146 4.36 13.11 -2.33
N ASN A 147 4.42 14.40 -2.63
CA ASN A 147 4.87 14.90 -3.94
C ASN A 147 6.39 14.78 -4.12
N LYS A 148 7.18 15.15 -3.11
CA LYS A 148 8.66 15.16 -3.16
C LYS A 148 9.23 13.76 -3.30
N PHE A 149 8.77 12.82 -2.48
CA PHE A 149 9.32 11.46 -2.42
C PHE A 149 8.55 10.46 -3.28
N ARG A 150 7.39 10.84 -3.81
CA ARG A 150 6.49 9.95 -4.58
C ARG A 150 6.07 8.70 -3.80
N VAL A 151 6.05 8.80 -2.47
CA VAL A 151 5.56 7.76 -1.56
C VAL A 151 4.16 8.17 -1.09
N PRO A 152 3.10 7.40 -1.40
CA PRO A 152 1.76 7.69 -0.91
C PRO A 152 1.69 7.60 0.62
N ILE A 153 1.08 8.61 1.24
CA ILE A 153 0.85 8.70 2.68
C ILE A 153 -0.66 8.64 2.94
N TRP A 154 -1.10 7.62 3.67
CA TRP A 154 -2.51 7.35 3.95
C TRP A 154 -2.88 7.72 5.38
N LEU A 155 -3.95 8.50 5.54
CA LEU A 155 -4.60 8.77 6.81
C LEU A 155 -5.67 7.72 7.04
N CYS A 156 -5.39 6.73 7.90
CA CYS A 156 -6.20 5.53 8.01
C CYS A 156 -7.22 5.58 9.17
N GLY A 157 -7.30 6.66 9.94
CA GLY A 157 -8.16 6.71 11.13
C GLY A 157 -7.50 5.99 12.30
N ASP A 158 -8.15 4.99 12.88
CA ASP A 158 -7.58 4.26 14.02
C ASP A 158 -6.61 3.13 13.60
N ARG A 159 -5.96 2.53 14.60
CA ARG A 159 -5.06 1.39 14.43
C ARG A 159 -5.68 0.21 13.67
N LYS A 160 -6.94 -0.15 13.95
CA LYS A 160 -7.60 -1.30 13.30
C LYS A 160 -7.82 -1.02 11.82
N ARG A 161 -8.19 0.21 11.48
CA ARG A 161 -8.34 0.63 10.08
C ARG A 161 -6.99 0.73 9.37
N ALA A 162 -5.94 1.21 10.04
CA ALA A 162 -4.58 1.24 9.48
C ALA A 162 -4.02 -0.16 9.22
N GLU A 163 -4.30 -1.12 10.10
CA GLU A 163 -4.00 -2.55 9.88
C GLU A 163 -4.74 -3.08 8.64
N TRP A 164 -6.05 -2.85 8.57
CA TRP A 164 -6.85 -3.24 7.41
C TRP A 164 -6.31 -2.62 6.11
N TRP A 165 -5.92 -1.34 6.14
CA TRP A 165 -5.33 -0.64 5.01
C TRP A 165 -4.01 -1.29 4.57
N THR A 166 -3.16 -1.62 5.54
CA THR A 166 -1.87 -2.31 5.32
C THR A 166 -2.09 -3.64 4.59
N VAL A 167 -3.04 -4.45 5.06
CA VAL A 167 -3.42 -5.72 4.41
C VAL A 167 -3.89 -5.49 2.96
N LYS A 168 -4.67 -4.44 2.71
CA LYS A 168 -5.15 -4.12 1.35
C LYS A 168 -4.03 -3.64 0.43
N LEU A 169 -3.10 -2.81 0.92
CA LEU A 169 -1.95 -2.36 0.15
C LEU A 169 -1.02 -3.53 -0.21
N LEU A 170 -0.72 -4.41 0.75
CA LEU A 170 0.06 -5.62 0.49
C LEU A 170 -0.64 -6.53 -0.53
N SER A 171 -1.96 -6.73 -0.38
CA SER A 171 -2.74 -7.53 -1.32
C SER A 171 -2.73 -6.96 -2.74
N ASP A 172 -2.75 -5.64 -2.88
CA ASP A 172 -2.75 -4.98 -4.18
C ASP A 172 -1.36 -5.05 -4.82
N ALA A 173 -0.31 -4.72 -4.06
CA ALA A 173 1.08 -4.84 -4.49
C ALA A 173 1.41 -6.25 -5.00
N TRP A 174 1.01 -7.29 -4.26
CA TRP A 174 1.18 -8.67 -4.70
C TRP A 174 0.50 -8.97 -6.04
N ARG A 175 -0.72 -8.48 -6.24
CA ARG A 175 -1.46 -8.69 -7.51
C ARG A 175 -0.78 -8.00 -8.68
N GLN A 176 -0.18 -6.83 -8.44
CA GLN A 176 0.58 -6.11 -9.47
C GLN A 176 1.86 -6.88 -9.82
N LEU A 177 2.65 -7.25 -8.82
CA LEU A 177 3.89 -8.01 -9.03
C LEU A 177 3.66 -9.38 -9.69
N GLU A 178 2.60 -10.11 -9.32
CA GLU A 178 2.24 -11.37 -9.97
C GLU A 178 1.78 -11.18 -11.42
N ARG A 179 1.11 -10.06 -11.73
CA ARG A 179 0.77 -9.72 -13.11
C ARG A 179 2.03 -9.47 -13.92
N ASP A 180 2.95 -8.69 -13.37
CA ASP A 180 4.19 -8.30 -14.05
C ASP A 180 5.14 -9.49 -14.23
N ARG A 181 5.22 -10.39 -13.25
CA ARG A 181 5.91 -11.68 -13.37
C ARG A 181 5.35 -12.51 -14.52
N LYS A 182 4.02 -12.68 -14.58
CA LYS A 182 3.38 -13.46 -15.66
C LYS A 182 3.57 -12.82 -17.04
N LEU A 183 3.59 -11.49 -17.13
CA LEU A 183 3.84 -10.78 -18.39
C LEU A 183 5.29 -10.96 -18.84
N SER A 184 6.26 -10.81 -17.93
CA SER A 184 7.69 -11.03 -18.25
C SER A 184 7.98 -12.48 -18.65
N GLU A 185 7.37 -13.48 -18.00
CA GLU A 185 7.47 -14.89 -18.41
C GLU A 185 6.94 -15.13 -19.82
N LYS A 186 5.79 -14.55 -20.17
CA LYS A 186 5.20 -14.66 -21.52
C LYS A 186 6.07 -13.99 -22.57
N ALA A 187 6.58 -12.79 -22.28
CA ALA A 187 7.48 -12.07 -23.16
C ALA A 187 8.76 -12.89 -23.43
N THR A 188 9.37 -13.44 -22.37
CA THR A 188 10.57 -14.27 -22.46
C THR A 188 10.34 -15.52 -23.31
N LYS A 189 9.23 -16.25 -23.08
CA LYS A 189 8.86 -17.42 -23.89
C LYS A 189 8.64 -17.05 -25.35
N SER A 190 7.97 -15.93 -25.63
CA SER A 190 7.76 -15.46 -27.00
C SER A 190 9.08 -15.12 -27.69
N SER A 191 10.00 -14.43 -27.01
CA SER A 191 11.33 -14.12 -27.54
C SER A 191 12.17 -15.37 -27.83
N LEU A 192 12.17 -16.37 -26.94
CA LEU A 192 12.85 -17.65 -27.15
C LEU A 192 12.34 -18.40 -28.39
N VAL A 193 11.03 -18.43 -28.59
CA VAL A 193 10.40 -19.05 -29.78
C VAL A 193 10.85 -18.34 -31.06
N VAL A 194 10.92 -17.00 -31.04
CA VAL A 194 11.39 -16.21 -32.20
C VAL A 194 12.86 -16.48 -32.51
N ILE A 195 13.72 -16.65 -31.50
CA ILE A 195 15.14 -16.96 -31.71
C ILE A 195 15.31 -18.36 -32.32
N CYS A 196 14.70 -19.38 -31.70
CA CYS A 196 14.78 -20.76 -32.17
C CYS A 196 14.26 -20.94 -33.61
N THR A 197 13.20 -20.23 -33.98
CA THR A 197 12.66 -20.27 -35.36
C THR A 197 13.55 -19.55 -36.39
N LYS A 198 14.32 -18.52 -35.98
CA LYS A 198 15.30 -17.87 -36.85
C LYS A 198 16.53 -18.74 -37.09
N GLU A 199 17.06 -19.38 -36.05
CA GLU A 199 18.19 -20.30 -36.15
C GLU A 199 17.81 -21.53 -37.00
N ALA A 200 16.64 -22.14 -36.79
CA ALA A 200 16.19 -23.28 -37.60
C ALA A 200 16.09 -22.97 -39.12
N LYS A 201 15.77 -21.72 -39.48
CA LYS A 201 15.77 -21.27 -40.90
C LYS A 201 17.18 -21.03 -41.46
N GLN A 202 18.18 -20.82 -40.61
CA GLN A 202 19.54 -20.46 -41.01
C GLN A 202 20.43 -21.68 -41.30
N TRP A 203 20.04 -22.87 -40.81
CA TRP A 203 20.75 -24.14 -41.02
C TRP A 203 19.99 -25.10 -41.97
N GLY A 204 18.89 -24.64 -42.57
CA GLY A 204 18.09 -25.38 -43.55
C GLY A 204 18.39 -24.95 -44.98
N THR A 205 19.61 -25.23 -45.47
CA THR A 205 19.99 -25.21 -46.89
C THR A 205 20.91 -26.38 -47.17
#